data_AF-A0A963LB00-F1
#
_entry.id   AF-A0A963LB00-F1
#
_cell.length_a   1.000
_cell.length_b   1.000
_cell.length_c   1.000
_cell.angle_alpha   90.00
_cell.angle_beta   90.00
_cell.angle_gamma   90.00
#
_symmetry.space_group_name_H-M   'P 1'
#
loop_
_entity.id
_entity.type
_entity.pdbx_description
1 polymer ?
#
loop_
_entity_poly.entity_id
_entity_poly.type
_entity_poly.pdbx_seq_one_letter_code
_entity_poly.pdbx_strand_id
1 'polypeptide(L)' 'MNQATHPLLMRRSCGVLLHITSLPSPHGSGDLGPAARHFIDWLAAAGQSLWQILPLSPAGPGNSPYQSVSAFA' A
#
# COMPACT_ATOMS: atom_id res chain seq x y z
N MET A 1 -25.66 -19.98 1.04
CA MET A 1 -24.93 -18.97 1.83
C MET A 1 -25.04 -17.65 1.09
N ASN A 2 -25.88 -16.71 1.55
CA ASN A 2 -26.02 -15.41 0.89
C ASN A 2 -24.78 -14.57 1.24
N GLN A 3 -23.76 -14.57 0.38
CA GLN A 3 -22.55 -13.77 0.59
C GLN A 3 -22.93 -12.30 0.40
N ALA A 4 -22.98 -11.54 1.49
CA ALA A 4 -23.04 -10.09 1.41
C ALA A 4 -21.83 -9.60 0.62
N THR A 5 -22.07 -8.80 -0.41
CA THR A 5 -21.00 -8.26 -1.26
C THR A 5 -20.01 -7.45 -0.40
N HIS A 6 -18.71 -7.70 -0.56
CA HIS A 6 -17.66 -7.10 0.27
C HIS A 6 -17.76 -5.55 0.24
N PRO A 7 -17.54 -4.83 1.35
CA PRO A 7 -17.69 -3.36 1.39
C PRO A 7 -16.93 -2.61 0.30
N LEU A 8 -15.74 -3.09 -0.08
CA LEU A 8 -14.95 -2.52 -1.19
C LEU A 8 -15.63 -2.62 -2.56
N LEU A 9 -16.59 -3.54 -2.73
CA LEU A 9 -17.33 -3.78 -3.97
C LEU A 9 -18.73 -3.12 -3.96
N MET A 10 -19.11 -2.42 -2.88
CA MET A 10 -20.39 -1.70 -2.77
C MET A 10 -20.48 -0.48 -3.68
N ARG A 11 -19.34 0.12 -4.05
CA ARG A 11 -19.27 1.34 -4.85
C ARG A 11 -18.11 1.26 -5.84
N ARG A 12 -18.30 1.78 -7.06
CA ARG A 12 -17.21 1.97 -8.02
C ARG A 12 -16.11 2.81 -7.37
N SER A 13 -14.89 2.27 -7.37
CA SER A 13 -13.71 2.85 -6.74
C SER A 13 -12.51 2.67 -7.67
N CYS A 14 -11.52 3.55 -7.52
CA CYS A 14 -10.22 3.46 -8.20
C CYS A 14 -9.11 3.83 -7.21
N GLY A 15 -7.89 3.46 -7.58
CA GLY A 15 -6.72 3.66 -6.74
C GLY A 15 -5.42 3.38 -7.45
N VAL A 16 -4.35 3.50 -6.69
CA VAL A 16 -2.98 3.28 -7.16
C VAL A 16 -2.35 2.12 -6.38
N LEU A 17 -1.63 1.27 -7.11
CA LEU A 17 -0.68 0.31 -6.54
C LEU A 17 0.69 0.96 -6.49
N LEU A 18 1.21 1.20 -5.29
CA LEU A 18 2.55 1.74 -5.07
C LEU A 18 3.07 1.23 -3.73
N HIS A 19 4.18 0.49 -3.72
CA HIS A 19 4.75 0.05 -2.45
C HIS A 19 5.43 1.22 -1.72
N ILE A 20 5.41 1.20 -0.39
CA ILE A 20 5.97 2.28 0.46
C ILE A 20 7.44 2.53 0.16
N THR A 21 8.22 1.48 -0.12
CA THR A 21 9.64 1.59 -0.47
C THR A 21 9.90 2.41 -1.74
N SER A 22 8.88 2.60 -2.59
CA SER A 22 8.96 3.37 -3.84
C SER A 22 8.69 4.86 -3.64
N LEU A 23 8.27 5.27 -2.44
CA LEU A 23 8.10 6.68 -2.12
C LEU A 23 9.47 7.38 -2.05
N PRO A 24 9.53 8.67 -2.41
CA PRO A 24 10.76 9.45 -2.24
C PRO A 24 11.10 9.56 -0.75
N SER A 25 12.35 9.27 -0.40
CA SER A 25 12.88 9.45 0.96
C SER A 25 14.36 9.81 0.90
N PRO A 26 14.85 10.67 1.81
CA PRO A 26 16.27 11.00 1.90
C PRO A 26 17.15 9.84 2.40
N HIS A 27 16.55 8.71 2.81
CA HIS A 27 17.25 7.59 3.45
C HIS A 27 17.42 6.36 2.52
N GLY A 28 17.21 6.52 1.21
CA GLY A 28 17.46 5.48 0.20
C GLY A 28 16.31 4.49 -0.03
N SER A 29 15.29 4.45 0.84
CA SER A 29 14.04 3.73 0.63
C SER A 29 12.90 4.53 1.22
N GLY A 30 11.74 4.52 0.56
CA GLY A 30 10.53 5.15 1.08
C GLY A 30 10.09 4.54 2.42
N ASP A 31 9.40 5.37 3.22
CA ASP A 31 9.00 5.08 4.59
C ASP A 31 7.58 5.63 4.86
N LEU A 32 7.07 5.39 6.07
CA LEU A 32 5.76 5.88 6.53
C LEU A 32 5.83 7.32 7.09
N GLY A 33 6.69 8.17 6.52
CA GLY A 33 6.90 9.56 6.91
C GLY A 33 6.10 10.59 6.08
N PRO A 34 6.61 11.83 5.96
CA PRO A 34 5.91 12.92 5.26
C PRO A 34 5.54 12.62 3.81
N ALA A 35 6.38 11.89 3.08
CA ALA A 35 6.11 11.52 1.68
C ALA A 35 4.88 10.60 1.55
N ALA A 36 4.66 9.68 2.49
CA ALA A 36 3.47 8.84 2.52
C ALA A 36 2.21 9.68 2.79
N ARG A 37 2.28 10.65 3.71
CA ARG A 37 1.17 11.57 3.98
C ARG A 37 0.83 12.40 2.74
N HIS A 38 1.85 12.94 2.09
CA HIS A 38 1.70 13.70 0.85
C HIS A 38 1.10 12.86 -0.28
N PHE A 39 1.50 11.59 -0.40
CA PHE A 39 0.92 10.67 -1.38
C PHE A 39 -0.56 10.40 -1.12
N ILE A 40 -0.97 10.27 0.15
CA ILE A 40 -2.40 10.14 0.53
C ILE A 40 -3.17 11.41 0.17
N ASP A 41 -2.62 12.59 0.47
CA ASP A 41 -3.25 13.87 0.12
C ASP A 41 -3.42 14.01 -1.40
N TRP A 42 -2.40 13.58 -2.16
CA TRP A 42 -2.45 13.54 -3.62
C TRP A 42 -3.51 12.56 -4.14
N LEU A 43 -3.61 11.34 -3.58
CA LEU A 43 -4.65 10.38 -3.94
C LEU A 43 -6.05 10.96 -3.70
N ALA A 44 -6.26 11.57 -2.53
CA ALA A 44 -7.52 12.19 -2.17
C ALA A 44 -7.89 13.35 -3.12
N ALA A 45 -6.93 14.23 -3.44
CA ALA A 45 -7.11 15.31 -4.40
C ALA A 45 -7.43 14.79 -5.82
N ALA A 46 -6.88 13.64 -6.21
CA ALA A 46 -7.15 12.97 -7.48
C ALA A 46 -8.44 12.11 -7.47
N GLY A 47 -9.23 12.15 -6.40
CA GLY A 47 -10.47 11.38 -6.26
C GLY A 47 -10.27 9.86 -6.12
N GLN A 48 -9.03 9.41 -5.90
CA GLN A 48 -8.72 8.00 -5.66
C GLN A 48 -9.13 7.61 -4.23
N SER A 49 -9.71 6.43 -4.06
CA SER A 49 -10.19 5.95 -2.77
C SER A 49 -9.45 4.71 -2.26
N LEU A 50 -8.52 4.18 -3.04
CA LEU A 50 -7.75 2.99 -2.70
C LEU A 50 -6.24 3.23 -2.88
N TRP A 51 -5.47 2.74 -1.92
CA TRP A 51 -4.02 2.58 -2.04
C TRP A 51 -3.70 1.11 -1.78
N GLN A 52 -3.25 0.41 -2.82
CA GLN A 52 -2.79 -0.96 -2.68
C GLN A 52 -1.27 -0.98 -2.48
N ILE A 53 -0.82 -1.84 -1.56
CA ILE A 53 0.58 -2.09 -1.27
C ILE A 53 0.89 -3.59 -1.36
N LEU A 54 2.16 -3.91 -1.57
CA LEU A 54 2.71 -5.26 -1.39
C LEU A 54 2.78 -5.61 0.12
N PRO A 55 3.07 -6.87 0.51
CA PRO A 55 3.18 -7.23 1.92
C PRO A 55 4.21 -6.37 2.68
N LEU A 56 3.84 -5.99 3.90
CA LEU A 56 4.65 -5.13 4.78
C LEU A 56 5.63 -5.89 5.66
N SER A 57 5.55 -7.21 5.65
CA SER A 57 6.45 -8.04 6.45
C SER A 57 7.91 -7.88 6.01
N PRO A 58 8.88 -8.17 6.89
CA PRO A 58 10.29 -8.04 6.57
C PRO A 58 10.65 -8.77 5.27
N ALA A 59 11.21 -8.05 4.31
CA ALA A 59 11.62 -8.63 3.03
C ALA A 59 12.78 -9.61 3.25
N GLY A 60 12.69 -10.79 2.64
CA GLY A 60 13.74 -11.79 2.68
C GLY A 60 14.66 -11.74 1.46
N PRO A 61 15.29 -12.87 1.09
CA PRO A 61 16.22 -12.94 -0.02
C PRO A 61 15.72 -12.28 -1.31
N GLY A 62 16.60 -11.51 -1.96
CA GLY A 62 16.27 -10.75 -3.17
C GLY A 62 15.37 -9.53 -2.92
N ASN A 63 15.22 -9.09 -1.68
CA ASN A 63 14.32 -8.00 -1.26
C ASN A 63 12.86 -8.25 -1.65
N SER A 64 12.45 -9.54 -1.70
CA SER A 64 11.09 -9.92 -2.04
C SER A 64 10.16 -9.72 -0.84
N PRO A 65 9.09 -8.92 -0.95
CA PRO A 65 8.09 -8.77 0.12
C PRO A 65 7.23 -10.04 0.27
N TYR A 66 7.31 -10.98 -0.66
CA TYR A 66 6.57 -12.25 -0.62
C TYR A 66 7.35 -13.38 0.07
N GLN A 67 8.62 -13.15 0.40
CA GLN A 67 9.47 -14.12 1.08
C GLN A 67 9.89 -13.55 2.43
N SER A 68 8.99 -13.58 3.40
CA SER A 68 9.27 -13.11 4.76
C SER A 68 9.53 -14.27 5.72
N VAL A 69 10.31 -14.01 6.76
CA VAL A 69 10.49 -14.92 7.91
C VAL A 69 9.28 -14.89 8.87
N SER A 70 8.37 -13.95 8.70
CA SER A 70 7.18 -13.75 9.53
C SER A 70 5.99 -13.30 8.70
N ALA A 71 4.81 -13.84 9.00
CA ALA A 71 3.54 -13.35 8.45
C ALA A 71 2.92 -12.19 9.26
N PHE A 72 3.54 -11.79 10.38
CA PHE A 72 2.96 -10.85 11.36
C PHE A 72 3.79 -9.58 11.60
N ALA A 73 5.11 -9.65 11.44
CA ALA A 73 6.04 -8.58 11.82
C ALA A 73 5.87 -7.32 10.96
#